data_AF-R7G8Y9-F1
#
_entry.id   AF-R7G8Y9-F1
#
_cell.length_a   1.000
_cell.length_b   1.000
_cell.length_c   1.000
_cell.angle_alpha   90.00
_cell.angle_beta   90.00
_cell.angle_gamma   90.00
#
_symmetry.space_group_name_H-M   'P 1'
#
loop_
_entity.id
_entity.type
_entity.pdbx_description
1 polymer ?
#
loop_
_entity_poly.entity_id
_entity_poly.type
_entity_poly.pdbx_seq_one_letter_code
_entity_poly.pdbx_strand_id
1 'polypeptide(L)'
;MISKGSKLRVLANYHYKNHPEKNVDILLGETRNGKYQQFQVQDVNQGLNGKVNTGYAYVRAFTNVPLKVGDYVTVKEILAIIKKYKDTIIHIKIEETMPGELIVDDSEVSEEGVYGY
;
A
#
# COMPACT_ATOMS: atom_id res chain seq x y z
N MET A 1 -8.82 -9.28 1.89
CA MET A 1 -7.79 -10.04 2.60
C MET A 1 -6.48 -9.79 1.89
N ILE A 2 -5.57 -9.11 2.58
CA ILE A 2 -4.25 -8.76 2.06
C ILE A 2 -3.38 -10.02 1.96
N SER A 3 -2.83 -10.26 0.78
CA SER A 3 -1.98 -11.41 0.44
C SER A 3 -0.77 -10.96 -0.40
N LYS A 4 0.19 -11.85 -0.61
CA LYS A 4 1.26 -11.62 -1.59
C LYS A 4 0.66 -11.30 -2.97
N GLY A 5 1.20 -10.29 -3.66
CA GLY A 5 0.70 -9.78 -4.93
C GLY A 5 -0.45 -8.77 -4.82
N SER A 6 -1.00 -8.55 -3.62
CA SER A 6 -2.04 -7.54 -3.42
C SER A 6 -1.50 -6.14 -3.72
N LYS A 7 -2.24 -5.35 -4.50
CA LYS A 7 -2.01 -3.92 -4.68
C LYS A 7 -2.74 -3.15 -3.58
N LEU A 8 -2.01 -2.35 -2.82
CA LEU A 8 -2.53 -1.58 -1.69
C LEU A 8 -2.36 -0.09 -1.95
N ARG A 9 -3.42 0.68 -1.74
CA ARG A 9 -3.34 2.14 -1.75
C ARG A 9 -2.90 2.64 -0.38
N VAL A 10 -1.87 3.48 -0.34
CA VAL A 10 -1.34 4.11 0.85
C VAL A 10 -2.29 5.20 1.32
N LEU A 11 -2.87 5.04 2.51
CA LEU A 11 -3.75 6.02 3.15
C LEU A 11 -3.10 6.59 4.42
N ALA A 12 -3.48 7.83 4.75
CA ALA A 12 -2.97 8.52 5.93
C ALA A 12 -3.26 7.73 7.23
N ASN A 13 -2.30 7.77 8.16
CA ASN A 13 -2.42 7.10 9.43
C ASN A 13 -3.38 7.85 10.38
N TYR A 14 -4.60 7.35 10.52
CA TYR A 14 -5.68 8.05 11.23
C TYR A 14 -5.63 7.97 12.77
N HIS A 15 -4.70 7.21 13.37
CA HIS A 15 -4.67 6.99 14.84
C HIS A 15 -4.54 8.28 15.65
N TYR A 16 -4.03 9.36 15.02
CA TYR A 16 -3.69 10.61 15.70
C TYR A 16 -4.42 11.83 15.15
N LYS A 17 -5.52 11.68 14.41
CA LYS A 17 -6.26 12.82 13.84
C LYS A 17 -6.62 13.91 14.87
N ASN A 18 -6.83 13.53 16.13
CA ASN A 18 -7.16 14.44 17.23
C ASN A 18 -5.94 14.91 18.05
N HIS A 19 -4.73 14.47 17.69
CA HIS A 19 -3.47 14.86 18.33
C HIS A 19 -2.56 15.51 17.27
N PRO A 20 -2.64 16.84 17.06
CA PRO A 20 -1.97 17.51 15.94
C PRO A 20 -0.45 17.28 15.91
N GLU A 21 0.21 17.16 17.06
CA GLU A 21 1.64 16.87 17.16
C GLU A 21 2.03 15.44 16.73
N LYS A 22 1.06 14.51 16.71
CA LYS A 22 1.24 13.11 16.35
C LYS A 22 0.55 12.74 15.04
N ASN A 23 -0.17 13.69 14.44
CA ASN A 23 -0.90 13.52 13.20
C ASN A 23 0.08 13.55 12.03
N VAL A 24 0.65 12.39 11.73
CA VAL A 24 1.55 12.19 10.60
C VAL A 24 0.89 11.27 9.59
N ASP A 25 0.96 11.65 8.31
CA ASP A 25 0.39 10.88 7.21
C ASP A 25 1.00 9.48 7.11
N ILE A 26 2.34 9.41 7.19
CA ILE A 26 3.12 8.17 7.23
C ILE A 26 3.97 8.20 8.50
N LEU A 27 3.82 7.17 9.35
CA LEU A 27 4.58 7.06 10.59
C LEU A 27 5.85 6.25 10.35
N LEU A 28 7.00 6.88 10.59
CA LEU A 28 8.29 6.20 10.56
C LEU A 28 8.54 5.50 11.90
N GLY A 29 9.09 4.29 11.87
CA GLY A 29 9.50 3.59 13.07
C GLY A 29 10.57 2.55 12.81
N GLU A 30 11.05 1.94 13.90
CA GLU A 30 12.08 0.91 13.84
C GLU A 30 11.69 -0.26 14.75
N THR A 31 11.97 -1.47 14.29
CA THR A 31 11.85 -2.70 15.10
C THR A 31 13.13 -3.51 14.95
N ARG A 32 13.22 -4.66 15.63
CA ARG A 32 14.30 -5.65 15.40
C ARG A 32 14.42 -6.11 13.95
N ASN A 33 13.34 -6.00 13.17
CA ASN A 33 13.32 -6.37 11.75
C ASN A 33 13.76 -5.23 10.83
N GLY A 34 14.17 -4.08 11.39
CA GLY A 34 14.61 -2.90 10.66
C GLY A 34 13.62 -1.74 10.71
N LYS A 35 13.92 -0.71 9.93
CA LYS A 35 13.10 0.50 9.76
C LYS A 35 11.88 0.18 8.91
N TYR A 36 10.76 0.83 9.25
CA TYR A 36 9.50 0.67 8.54
C TYR A 36 8.77 2.00 8.38
N GLN A 37 7.90 2.04 7.37
CA GLN A 37 6.93 3.10 7.14
C GLN A 37 5.53 2.54 7.38
N GLN A 38 4.78 3.15 8.30
CA GLN A 38 3.45 2.73 8.68
C GLN A 38 2.38 3.62 8.07
N PHE A 39 1.41 2.99 7.41
CA PHE A 39 0.27 3.63 6.76
C PHE A 39 -1.00 2.80 6.94
N GLN A 40 -2.16 3.38 6.62
CA GLN A 40 -3.40 2.64 6.56
C GLN A 40 -3.67 2.13 5.15
N VAL A 41 -4.38 1.02 5.06
CA VAL A 41 -4.94 0.51 3.81
C VAL A 41 -6.38 0.14 4.04
N GLN A 42 -7.19 0.30 3.00
CA GLN A 42 -8.53 -0.27 2.98
C GLN A 42 -8.38 -1.78 2.74
N ASP A 43 -8.86 -2.59 3.68
CA ASP A 43 -8.94 -4.03 3.51
C ASP A 43 -10.40 -4.45 3.31
N VAL A 44 -10.60 -5.29 2.31
CA VAL A 44 -11.88 -5.87 1.97
C VAL A 44 -11.85 -7.30 2.51
N ASN A 45 -12.36 -7.51 3.71
CA ASN A 45 -12.44 -8.84 4.32
C ASN A 45 -13.84 -9.42 4.13
N GLN A 46 -13.94 -10.70 3.79
CA GLN A 46 -15.21 -11.41 3.95
C GLN A 46 -15.49 -11.53 5.45
N GLY A 47 -16.55 -10.87 5.90
CA GLY A 47 -17.09 -11.07 7.24
C GLY A 47 -17.61 -12.49 7.39
N LEU A 48 -17.74 -12.94 8.65
CA LEU A 48 -18.17 -14.30 9.00
C LEU A 48 -19.56 -14.69 8.43
N ASN A 49 -20.36 -13.70 8.00
CA ASN A 49 -21.69 -13.90 7.43
C ASN A 49 -21.69 -13.90 5.89
N GLY A 50 -20.53 -14.02 5.24
CA GLY A 50 -20.38 -13.92 3.79
C GLY A 50 -20.52 -12.49 3.22
N LYS A 51 -20.80 -11.50 4.07
CA LYS A 51 -20.84 -10.08 3.69
C LYS A 51 -19.43 -9.51 3.58
N VAL A 52 -19.18 -8.75 2.52
CA VAL A 52 -17.95 -7.97 2.37
C VAL A 52 -17.94 -6.87 3.43
N ASN A 53 -16.99 -6.95 4.36
CA ASN A 53 -16.70 -5.90 5.32
C ASN A 53 -15.49 -5.10 4.82
N THR A 54 -15.72 -3.84 4.46
CA THR A 54 -14.66 -2.86 4.23
C THR A 54 -14.18 -2.33 5.58
N GLY A 55 -12.95 -2.68 5.96
CA GLY A 55 -12.29 -2.19 7.18
C GLY A 55 -10.97 -1.51 6.85
N TYR A 56 -10.32 -0.95 7.88
CA TYR A 56 -8.97 -0.44 7.77
C TYR A 56 -8.00 -1.37 8.49
N ALA A 57 -6.86 -1.61 7.86
CA ALA A 57 -5.71 -2.28 8.47
C ALA A 57 -4.51 -1.33 8.47
N TYR A 58 -3.65 -1.47 9.47
CA TYR A 58 -2.36 -0.79 9.47
C TYR A 58 -1.32 -1.68 8.83
N VAL A 59 -0.53 -1.11 7.94
CA VAL A 59 0.55 -1.80 7.26
C VAL A 59 1.86 -1.16 7.68
N ARG A 60 2.85 -1.99 8.02
CA ARG A 60 4.25 -1.60 8.21
C ARG A 60 5.07 -2.15 7.06
N ALA A 61 5.42 -1.29 6.12
CA ALA A 61 6.27 -1.65 5.01
C ALA A 61 7.74 -1.48 5.39
N PHE A 62 8.50 -2.56 5.28
CA PHE A 62 9.95 -2.58 5.43
C PHE A 62 10.57 -2.34 4.06
N THR A 63 10.86 -1.08 3.76
CA THR A 63 11.36 -0.61 2.47
C THR A 63 12.22 0.64 2.68
N ASN A 64 13.18 0.83 1.77
CA ASN A 64 13.99 2.05 1.72
C ASN A 64 13.35 3.13 0.83
N VAL A 65 12.32 2.79 0.05
CA VAL A 65 11.60 3.73 -0.82
C VAL A 65 10.66 4.60 0.02
N PRO A 66 10.83 5.93 0.05
CA PRO A 66 9.91 6.82 0.76
C PRO A 66 8.50 6.73 0.18
N LEU A 67 7.51 6.40 1.02
CA LEU A 67 6.11 6.29 0.62
C LEU A 67 5.36 7.59 0.88
N LYS A 68 4.36 7.87 0.05
CA LYS A 68 3.45 9.01 0.19
C LYS A 68 1.99 8.54 0.16
N VAL A 69 1.10 9.32 0.78
CA VAL A 69 -0.34 9.08 0.69
C VAL A 69 -0.78 9.20 -0.75
N GLY A 70 -1.57 8.22 -1.22
CA GLY A 70 -1.99 8.11 -2.60
C GLY A 70 -1.19 7.11 -3.43
N ASP A 71 0.02 6.73 -2.99
CA ASP A 71 0.84 5.73 -3.68
C ASP A 71 0.13 4.36 -3.71
N TYR A 72 0.49 3.57 -4.71
CA TYR A 72 0.14 2.15 -4.77
C TYR A 72 1.40 1.31 -4.54
N VAL A 73 1.29 0.35 -3.62
CA VAL A 73 2.36 -0.61 -3.35
C VAL A 73 1.89 -2.03 -3.60
N THR A 74 2.75 -2.88 -4.16
CA THR A 74 2.48 -4.31 -4.33
C THR A 74 3.14 -5.09 -3.20
N VAL A 75 2.40 -5.99 -2.55
CA VAL A 75 2.93 -6.83 -1.47
C VAL A 75 3.84 -7.90 -2.04
N LYS A 76 5.15 -7.80 -1.78
CA LYS A 76 6.12 -8.84 -2.14
C LYS A 76 6.07 -10.03 -1.18
N GLU A 77 5.97 -9.74 0.11
CA GLU A 77 6.04 -10.73 1.18
C GLU A 77 5.30 -10.23 2.41
N ILE A 78 4.54 -11.10 3.09
CA ILE A 78 3.96 -10.84 4.41
C ILE A 78 4.91 -11.42 5.46
N LEU A 79 5.44 -10.56 6.32
CA LEU A 79 6.40 -10.94 7.37
C LEU A 79 5.70 -11.34 8.67
N ALA A 80 4.63 -10.64 9.04
CA ALA A 80 3.88 -10.93 10.25
C ALA A 80 2.49 -10.29 10.20
N ILE A 81 1.54 -10.90 10.91
CA ILE A 81 0.22 -10.32 11.19
C ILE A 81 0.08 -10.24 12.71
N ILE A 82 0.00 -9.03 13.24
CA ILE A 82 -0.07 -8.75 14.66
C ILE A 82 -1.44 -8.16 14.97
N LYS A 83 -2.21 -8.83 15.84
CA LYS A 83 -3.47 -8.30 16.36
C LYS A 83 -3.21 -7.60 17.70
N LYS A 84 -3.54 -6.32 17.79
CA LYS A 84 -3.40 -5.53 19.02
C LYS A 84 -4.73 -4.85 19.35
N TYR A 85 -5.40 -5.33 20.39
CA TYR A 85 -6.77 -4.90 20.74
C TYR A 85 -7.72 -4.96 19.54
N LYS A 86 -8.16 -3.80 19.04
CA LYS A 86 -9.08 -3.66 17.90
C LYS A 86 -8.37 -3.54 16.55
N ASP A 87 -7.05 -3.36 16.56
CA ASP A 87 -6.27 -3.09 15.35
C ASP A 87 -5.57 -4.35 14.84
N THR A 88 -5.53 -4.48 13.52
CA THR A 88 -4.67 -5.43 12.83
C THR A 88 -3.51 -4.68 12.20
N ILE A 89 -2.28 -5.07 12.54
CA ILE A 89 -1.03 -4.52 12.00
C ILE A 89 -0.35 -5.61 11.19
N ILE A 90 -0.10 -5.34 9.91
CA ILE A 90 0.50 -6.28 8.96
C ILE A 90 1.88 -5.78 8.59
N HIS A 91 2.90 -6.60 8.85
CA HIS A 91 4.27 -6.32 8.44
C HIS A 91 4.48 -6.90 7.05
N ILE A 92 4.95 -6.08 6.12
CA ILE A 92 5.18 -6.51 4.73
C ILE A 92 6.52 -6.02 4.20
N LYS A 93 7.03 -6.72 3.19
CA LYS A 93 7.90 -6.12 2.19
C LYS A 93 7.07 -5.78 0.97
N ILE A 94 7.40 -4.66 0.33
CA ILE A 94 6.79 -4.27 -0.94
C ILE A 94 7.71 -4.62 -2.09
N GLU A 95 7.15 -4.75 -3.28
CA GLU A 95 7.95 -4.72 -4.49
C GLU A 95 8.47 -3.30 -4.67
N GLU A 96 9.77 -3.12 -4.50
CA GLU A 96 10.43 -1.85 -4.77
C GLU A 96 10.56 -1.73 -6.30
N THR A 97 9.55 -1.15 -6.95
CA THR A 97 9.76 -0.65 -8.32
C THR A 97 10.78 0.47 -8.24
N MET A 98 11.92 0.28 -8.92
CA MET A 98 12.95 1.30 -9.10
C MET A 98 12.33 2.65 -9.53
N PRO A 99 12.96 3.79 -9.19
CA PRO A 99 12.51 5.08 -9.67
C PRO A 99 12.62 5.09 -11.19
N GLY A 100 11.46 5.22 -11.82
CA GLY A 100 11.30 5.29 -13.25
C GLY A 100 9.83 5.52 -13.51
N GLU A 101 9.42 6.79 -13.50
CA GLU A 101 8.40 7.19 -14.45
C GLU A 101 8.85 6.67 -15.82
N LEU A 102 8.30 5.54 -16.24
CA LEU A 102 8.01 5.40 -17.65
C LEU A 102 6.88 6.40 -17.88
N ILE A 103 7.26 7.62 -18.23
CA ILE A 103 6.44 8.47 -19.08
C ILE A 103 6.25 7.61 -20.33
N VAL A 104 5.11 6.93 -20.40
CA VAL A 104 4.63 6.41 -21.66
C VAL A 104 4.23 7.67 -22.41
N ASP A 105 5.15 8.14 -23.23
CA ASP A 105 4.85 9.12 -24.26
C ASP A 105 3.86 8.43 -25.20
N ASP A 106 2.56 8.72 -25.03
CA ASP A 106 1.47 8.30 -25.93
C ASP A 106 1.50 9.09 -27.26
N SER A 107 2.66 9.66 -27.63
CA SER A 107 2.90 10.21 -28.95
C SER A 107 3.07 9.08 -29.97
N GLU A 108 1.96 8.83 -30.65
CA GLU A 108 1.84 8.14 -31.95
C GLU A 108 1.79 6.61 -31.88
N VAL A 109 0.61 6.13 -31.49
CA VAL A 109 0.03 4.93 -32.10
C VAL A 109 0.17 5.08 -33.62
N SER A 110 0.96 4.18 -34.19
CA SER A 110 1.08 3.98 -35.63
C SER A 110 -0.29 3.60 -36.20
N GLU A 111 -0.82 4.40 -37.12
CA GLU A 111 -1.91 3.96 -37.99
C GLU A 111 -1.36 2.92 -38.97
N GLU A 112 -1.67 1.65 -38.72
CA GLU A 112 -1.52 0.56 -39.68
C GLU A 112 -2.53 0.70 -40.83
N GLY A 113 -2.03 0.62 -42.08
CA GLY A 113 -2.74 0.11 -43.26
C GLY A 113 -3.84 1.00 -43.85
N VAL A 114 -4.00 1.17 -45.16
CA VAL A 114 -4.23 0.13 -46.16
C VAL A 114 -3.99 0.73 -47.55
N TYR A 115 -3.20 0.06 -48.39
CA TYR A 115 -3.18 0.28 -49.84
C TYR A 115 -4.51 -0.16 -50.44
N GLY A 116 -5.15 0.72 -51.23
CA GLY A 116 -6.36 0.41 -51.99
C GLY A 116 -6.34 1.04 -53.38
N TYR A 117 -6.03 0.19 -54.37
CA TYR A 117 -6.29 0.22 -55.82
C TYR A 117 -6.02 1.49 -56.64
#